data_AF-A0A9E2NLJ9-F1
#
_entry.id   AF-A0A9E2NLJ9-F1
#
_cell.length_a   1.000
_cell.length_b   1.000
_cell.length_c   1.000
_cell.angle_alpha   90.00
_cell.angle_beta   90.00
_cell.angle_gamma   90.00
#
_symmetry.space_group_name_H-M   'P 1'
#
loop_
_entity.id
_entity.type
_entity.pdbx_description
1 polymer ?
#
loop_
_entity_poly.entity_id
_entity_poly.type
_entity_poly.pdbx_seq_one_letter_code
_entity_poly.pdbx_strand_id
1 'polypeptide(L)'
;MERREEFKRWLQNERHNKSEKHIPERIIDSYLKSIHKVSDAMYELGVISKRLYSMKSVEEVQAAVNQIRKDRTYLTMNTESGNMHHKALNHYINFTEAKANQ
;
A
#
# COMPACT_ATOMS: atom_id res chain seq x y z
N MET A 1 12.60 12.36 5.55
CA MET A 1 12.50 11.37 4.46
C MET A 1 11.02 11.04 4.32
N GLU A 2 10.41 11.16 3.13
CA GLU A 2 8.99 10.89 2.97
C GLU A 2 8.71 9.38 3.10
N ARG A 3 7.65 8.98 3.83
CA ARG A 3 7.28 7.57 4.08
C ARG A 3 7.15 6.72 2.80
N ARG A 4 6.86 7.38 1.67
CA ARG A 4 6.87 6.81 0.32
C ARG A 4 8.25 6.28 -0.10
N GLU A 5 9.32 7.04 0.16
CA GLU A 5 10.70 6.65 -0.18
C GLU A 5 11.19 5.51 0.71
N GLU A 6 10.80 5.53 2.00
CA GLU A 6 11.07 4.42 2.91
C GLU A 6 10.41 3.12 2.42
N PHE A 7 9.15 3.20 2.00
CA PHE A 7 8.44 2.07 1.43
C PHE A 7 9.09 1.57 0.12
N LYS A 8 9.54 2.48 -0.76
CA LYS A 8 10.30 2.11 -1.97
C LYS A 8 11.55 1.33 -1.61
N ARG A 9 12.36 1.82 -0.67
CA ARG A 9 13.58 1.15 -0.21
C ARG A 9 13.29 -0.19 0.42
N TRP A 10 12.22 -0.30 1.19
CA TRP A 10 11.79 -1.56 1.78
C TRP A 10 11.45 -2.59 0.68
N LEU A 11 10.65 -2.20 -0.31
CA LEU A 11 10.31 -3.06 -1.46
C LEU A 11 11.52 -3.52 -2.28
N GLN A 12 12.56 -2.69 -2.40
CA GLN A 12 13.81 -3.05 -3.10
C GLN A 12 14.57 -4.16 -2.37
N ASN A 13 14.49 -4.18 -1.03
CA ASN A 13 15.13 -5.20 -0.20
C ASN A 13 14.25 -6.45 0.01
N GLU A 14 12.95 -6.34 -0.26
CA GLU A 14 11.99 -7.44 -0.16
C GLU A 14 12.27 -8.52 -1.21
N ARG A 15 12.25 -9.80 -0.80
CA ARG A 15 12.39 -10.95 -1.71
C ARG A 15 11.03 -11.43 -2.18
N HIS A 16 10.91 -11.79 -3.45
CA HIS A 16 9.70 -12.37 -3.99
C HIS A 16 9.56 -13.83 -3.49
N ASN A 17 8.50 -14.11 -2.72
CA ASN A 17 8.21 -15.36 -2.00
C ASN A 17 8.17 -16.66 -2.84
N LYS A 18 8.47 -16.62 -4.14
CA LYS A 18 8.48 -17.79 -5.02
C LYS A 18 9.79 -18.03 -5.76
N SER A 19 10.74 -17.09 -5.78
CA SER A 19 11.98 -17.29 -6.55
C SER A 19 13.23 -16.68 -5.94
N GLU A 20 13.19 -16.21 -4.69
CA GLU A 20 14.29 -15.47 -4.03
C GLU A 20 14.79 -14.22 -4.80
N LYS A 21 14.11 -13.82 -5.88
CA LYS A 21 14.48 -12.65 -6.68
C LYS A 21 13.85 -11.39 -6.09
N HIS A 22 14.56 -10.28 -6.20
CA HIS A 22 14.03 -8.97 -5.85
C HIS A 22 12.81 -8.62 -6.71
N ILE A 23 11.93 -7.79 -6.14
CA ILE A 23 10.79 -7.25 -6.88
C ILE A 23 11.33 -6.34 -8.00
N PRO A 24 10.95 -6.56 -9.28
CA PRO A 24 11.38 -5.71 -10.38
C PRO A 24 10.97 -4.25 -10.16
N GLU A 25 11.84 -3.30 -10.53
CA GLU A 25 11.59 -1.86 -10.32
C GLU A 25 10.27 -1.38 -10.92
N ARG A 26 9.91 -1.86 -12.11
CA ARG A 26 8.61 -1.56 -12.75
C ARG A 26 7.41 -1.96 -11.87
N ILE A 27 7.52 -3.06 -11.14
CA ILE A 27 6.47 -3.52 -10.21
C ILE A 27 6.46 -2.65 -8.96
N ILE A 28 7.64 -2.31 -8.42
CA ILE A 28 7.77 -1.38 -7.29
C ILE A 28 7.08 -0.05 -7.62
N ASP A 29 7.36 0.53 -8.78
CA ASP A 29 6.72 1.77 -9.23
C ASP A 29 5.20 1.63 -9.37
N SER A 30 4.73 0.47 -9.82
CA SER A 30 3.30 0.15 -9.91
C SER A 30 2.64 0.07 -8.52
N TYR A 31 3.34 -0.46 -7.52
CA TYR A 31 2.88 -0.47 -6.13
C TYR A 31 2.84 0.94 -5.54
N LEU A 32 3.88 1.76 -5.74
CA LEU A 32 3.91 3.15 -5.27
C LEU A 32 2.76 3.97 -5.86
N LYS A 33 2.54 3.86 -7.18
CA LYS A 33 1.41 4.50 -7.87
C LYS A 33 0.07 4.00 -7.36
N SER A 34 -0.04 2.70 -7.08
CA SER A 34 -1.28 2.10 -6.55
C SER A 34 -1.61 2.61 -5.16
N ILE A 35 -0.65 2.66 -4.24
CA ILE A 35 -0.88 3.20 -2.90
C ILE A 35 -1.30 4.65 -2.97
N HIS A 36 -0.61 5.46 -3.79
CA HIS A 36 -0.95 6.87 -3.96
C HIS A 36 -2.38 7.04 -4.51
N LYS A 37 -2.70 6.37 -5.63
CA LYS A 37 -4.03 6.43 -6.28
C LYS A 37 -5.15 6.01 -5.33
N VAL A 38 -5.00 4.88 -4.65
CA VAL A 38 -6.01 4.39 -3.70
C VAL A 38 -6.13 5.32 -2.51
N SER A 39 -5.00 5.76 -1.95
CA SER A 39 -4.99 6.67 -0.81
C SER A 39 -5.72 7.98 -1.11
N ASP A 40 -5.51 8.58 -2.28
CA ASP A 40 -6.15 9.83 -2.66
C ASP A 40 -7.64 9.63 -2.93
N ALA A 41 -8.01 8.63 -3.74
CA ALA A 41 -9.41 8.34 -4.03
C ALA A 41 -10.23 8.06 -2.76
N MET A 42 -9.68 7.27 -1.83
CA MET A 42 -10.37 6.92 -0.59
C MET A 42 -10.46 8.09 0.39
N TYR A 43 -9.48 9.00 0.37
CA TYR A 43 -9.52 10.22 1.14
C TYR A 43 -10.56 11.20 0.59
N GLU A 44 -10.59 11.39 -0.73
CA GLU A 44 -11.54 12.28 -1.42
C GLU A 44 -12.99 11.81 -1.28
N LEU A 45 -13.22 10.50 -1.26
CA LEU A 45 -14.54 9.90 -1.02
C LEU A 45 -14.93 9.86 0.47
N GLY A 46 -14.06 10.30 1.37
CA GLY A 46 -14.31 10.30 2.81
C GLY A 46 -14.30 8.92 3.47
N VAL A 47 -13.80 7.89 2.78
CA VAL A 47 -13.67 6.52 3.31
C VAL A 47 -12.59 6.45 4.39
N ILE A 48 -11.53 7.26 4.23
CA ILE A 48 -10.47 7.41 5.22
C ILE A 48 -10.25 8.89 5.53
N SER A 49 -9.93 9.22 6.78
CA SER A 49 -9.76 10.62 7.22
C SER A 49 -8.38 11.21 6.95
N LYS A 50 -7.41 10.39 6.52
CA LYS A 50 -6.04 10.80 6.18
C LYS A 50 -5.51 9.95 5.04
N ARG A 51 -4.51 10.47 4.33
CA ARG A 51 -3.76 9.70 3.33
C ARG A 51 -2.86 8.66 4.00
N LEU A 52 -2.69 7.50 3.35
CA LEU A 52 -1.96 6.35 3.87
C LEU A 52 -0.49 6.66 4.20
N TYR A 53 0.19 7.50 3.41
CA TYR A 53 1.57 7.92 3.69
C TYR A 53 1.70 8.93 4.84
N SER A 54 0.59 9.54 5.27
CA SER A 54 0.56 10.49 6.39
C SER A 54 0.24 9.83 7.72
N MET A 55 -0.26 8.59 7.71
CA MET A 55 -0.55 7.81 8.91
C MET A 55 0.75 7.38 9.59
N LYS A 56 0.79 7.38 10.91
CA LYS A 56 2.04 7.14 11.67
C LYS A 56 2.11 5.73 12.25
N SER A 57 1.02 5.21 12.80
CA SER A 57 0.99 3.89 13.46
C SER A 57 0.49 2.78 12.54
N VAL A 58 0.80 1.54 12.91
CA VAL A 58 0.35 0.34 12.19
C VAL A 58 -1.16 0.18 12.31
N GLU A 59 -1.72 0.42 13.51
CA GLU A 59 -3.14 0.28 13.80
C GLU A 59 -3.96 1.28 12.96
N GLU A 60 -3.47 2.51 12.81
CA GLU A 60 -4.10 3.54 11.97
C GLU A 60 -4.15 3.09 10.50
N VAL A 61 -3.03 2.57 9.98
CA VAL A 61 -2.95 2.04 8.61
C VAL A 61 -3.85 0.83 8.44
N GLN A 62 -3.84 -0.12 9.37
CA GLN A 62 -4.64 -1.34 9.31
C GLN A 62 -6.13 -1.02 9.32
N ALA A 63 -6.56 -0.11 10.20
CA ALA A 63 -7.94 0.35 10.27
C ALA A 63 -8.38 1.05 8.97
N ALA A 64 -7.51 1.87 8.37
CA ALA A 64 -7.76 2.51 7.09
C ALA A 64 -7.88 1.49 5.97
N VAL A 65 -6.93 0.56 5.83
CA VAL A 65 -6.98 -0.48 4.78
C VAL A 65 -8.20 -1.38 4.93
N ASN A 66 -8.61 -1.71 6.17
CA ASN A 66 -9.83 -2.47 6.42
C ASN A 66 -11.10 -1.75 5.96
N GLN A 67 -11.15 -0.42 6.07
CA GLN A 67 -12.25 0.39 5.53
C GLN A 67 -12.23 0.41 4.00
N ILE A 68 -11.06 0.69 3.41
CA ILE A 68 -10.84 0.70 1.96
C ILE A 68 -11.29 -0.62 1.33
N ARG A 69 -10.94 -1.76 1.92
CA ARG A 69 -11.28 -3.09 1.39
C ARG A 69 -12.78 -3.40 1.35
N LYS A 70 -13.58 -2.67 2.13
CA LYS A 70 -15.04 -2.81 2.17
C LYS A 70 -15.74 -1.83 1.23
N ASP A 71 -15.03 -0.81 0.75
CA ASP A 71 -15.59 0.21 -0.13
C ASP A 71 -15.80 -0.33 -1.56
N ARG A 72 -16.97 -0.03 -2.14
CA ARG A 72 -17.35 -0.52 -3.47
C ARG A 72 -16.48 0.10 -4.56
N THR A 73 -16.10 1.36 -4.44
CA THR A 73 -15.26 2.04 -5.44
C THR A 73 -13.88 1.41 -5.48
N TYR A 74 -13.29 1.13 -4.31
CA TYR A 74 -12.04 0.38 -4.24
C TYR A 74 -12.15 -1.01 -4.88
N LEU A 75 -13.23 -1.76 -4.61
CA LEU A 75 -13.40 -3.11 -5.17
C LEU A 75 -13.45 -3.09 -6.71
N THR A 76 -14.13 -2.10 -7.30
CA THR A 76 -14.16 -1.89 -8.75
C THR A 76 -12.76 -1.54 -9.27
N MET A 77 -12.11 -0.52 -8.70
CA MET A 77 -10.75 -0.10 -9.09
C MET A 77 -9.75 -1.27 -9.02
N ASN A 78 -9.84 -2.08 -7.96
CA ASN A 78 -8.94 -3.20 -7.75
C ASN A 78 -9.16 -4.30 -8.79
N THR A 79 -10.42 -4.58 -9.15
CA THR A 79 -10.78 -5.53 -10.21
C THR A 79 -10.21 -5.09 -11.55
N GLU A 80 -10.41 -3.82 -11.94
CA GLU A 80 -9.88 -3.24 -13.18
C GLU A 80 -8.35 -3.28 -13.24
N SER A 81 -7.69 -3.14 -12.09
CA SER A 81 -6.23 -3.20 -11.99
C SER A 81 -5.63 -4.61 -11.98
N GLY A 82 -6.44 -5.67 -12.09
CA GLY A 82 -5.97 -7.05 -11.98
C GLY A 82 -5.40 -7.39 -10.60
N ASN A 83 -6.02 -6.88 -9.53
CA ASN A 83 -5.60 -7.03 -8.14
C ASN A 83 -4.28 -6.31 -7.76
N MET A 84 -3.78 -5.39 -8.59
CA MET A 84 -2.56 -4.64 -8.30
C MET A 84 -2.70 -3.80 -7.02
N HIS A 85 -3.83 -3.12 -6.85
CA HIS A 85 -4.08 -2.28 -5.67
C HIS A 85 -4.10 -3.09 -4.37
N HIS A 86 -4.72 -4.25 -4.38
CA HIS A 86 -4.76 -5.15 -3.22
C HIS A 86 -3.36 -5.65 -2.84
N LYS A 87 -2.54 -6.06 -3.83
CA LYS A 87 -1.15 -6.47 -3.58
C LYS A 87 -0.31 -5.34 -3.02
N ALA A 88 -0.44 -4.13 -3.57
CA ALA A 88 0.26 -2.95 -3.07
C ALA A 88 -0.11 -2.67 -1.60
N LEU A 89 -1.40 -2.70 -1.26
CA LEU A 89 -1.86 -2.48 0.12
C LEU A 89 -1.33 -3.53 1.10
N ASN A 90 -1.28 -4.80 0.70
CA ASN A 90 -0.67 -5.86 1.51
C ASN A 90 0.81 -5.58 1.79
N HIS A 91 1.58 -5.24 0.76
CA HIS A 91 2.98 -4.89 0.95
C HIS A 91 3.15 -3.65 1.84
N TYR A 92 2.26 -2.67 1.71
CA TYR A 92 2.32 -1.46 2.55
C TYR A 92 2.02 -1.77 4.02
N ILE A 93 1.05 -2.64 4.33
CA ILE A 93 0.80 -3.12 5.69
C ILE A 93 2.07 -3.80 6.24
N ASN A 94 2.62 -4.77 5.51
CA ASN A 94 3.82 -5.50 5.93
C ASN A 94 5.01 -4.56 6.19
N PHE A 95 5.19 -3.54 5.33
CA PHE A 95 6.19 -2.49 5.54
C PHE A 95 5.96 -1.74 6.87
N THR A 96 4.71 -1.36 7.15
CA THR A 96 4.41 -0.64 8.39
C THR A 96 4.62 -1.50 9.64
N GLU A 97 4.27 -2.78 9.58
CA GLU A 97 4.52 -3.75 10.65
C GLU A 97 6.02 -3.98 10.86
N ALA A 98 6.78 -4.17 9.78
CA ALA A 98 8.23 -4.34 9.84
C ALA A 98 8.92 -3.12 10.48
N LYS A 99 8.44 -1.91 10.20
CA LYS A 99 8.97 -0.67 10.78
C LYS A 99 8.61 -0.50 12.26
N ALA A 100 7.48 -1.03 12.73
CA ALA A 100 7.08 -0.93 14.14
C ALA A 100 7.86 -1.89 15.05
N ASN A 101 8.43 -2.96 14.49
CA ASN A 101 9.22 -3.96 15.21
C ASN A 101 10.74 -3.66 15.20
N GLN A 102 11.15 -2.49 14.70
CA GLN A 102 12.52 -1.98 14.69
C GLN A 102 12.72 -0.95 15.80
#